data_AF-A0A5N6NUW3-F1
#
_entry.id   AF-A0A5N6NUW3-F1
#
_cell.length_a   1.000
_cell.length_b   1.000
_cell.length_c   1.000
_cell.angle_alpha   90.00
_cell.angle_beta   90.00
_cell.angle_gamma   90.00
#
_symmetry.space_group_name_H-M   'P 1'
#
loop_
_entity.id
_entity.type
_entity.pdbx_description
1 polymer ?
#
loop_
_entity_poly.entity_id
_entity_poly.type
_entity_poly.pdbx_seq_one_letter_code
_entity_poly.pdbx_strand_id
1 'polypeptide(L)'
;MEDHMEDDLQRALRMSMQYEPPEPKRSKARDDSAETPVEESPEVKNRRMQRELMAAAAEKRMMVASAAMASTVVSESAMETVSSSSSSMEVSSAKVDTTVPVVDEEKSSGEELSLEHAHQLFLMVFGDEVSKGILAQWSNQGIRFSPDEETSMGLVQHEGGPCGVLATIQAFVLKYLLFFPQELVKNVSKSPMVSVSKRLQETQYSETNIFGSLTEETKSRALVRSMGEILFLCGNNKSATIASLRILDNKIEGNDESSKDEFVARSLDGVSIESGDDLQKILKVRTFTSLASAMLKLEEIIPIFRSRMGALLFLLSALLSRGLEAVQADRDDPTQPLVTAPFGHASQEIVNLLLSGMAVANVFDGKMDLGGGMFVKGILTPVEVGFLTLLESLNYCKVGQFLKSPKWPIWVIGSESHYTVLFALDPRVQDENEFEGRETTIRRAFDAQDQSGGGGFISVEGFHQVLKDANVNLPVDKVNHLCSSGFIVWSEFWQVLLDLDKSLGGLKDSTGLMGKMVFDLYHFNGIAKSVLGGGETTPVQRPRLTKLRVSVPPRWTPEEFMANVSLPGSSSCSGGGDGSGSKDEVVEVSKPQQVQHAPLVDCVRTRWARAVCNWEGDPPSIV
;
A
#
# COMPACT_ATOMS: atom_id res chain seq x y z
N MET A 1 -50.58 6.43 -2.93
CA MET A 1 -49.14 6.76 -2.97
C MET A 1 -48.58 7.09 -1.60
N GLU A 2 -49.39 7.44 -0.59
CA GLU A 2 -48.92 7.63 0.79
C GLU A 2 -48.88 6.32 1.60
N ASP A 3 -49.86 5.42 1.46
CA ASP A 3 -49.88 4.13 2.19
C ASP A 3 -48.71 3.19 1.85
N HIS A 4 -48.07 3.36 0.70
CA HIS A 4 -46.93 2.53 0.28
C HIS A 4 -45.59 3.03 0.84
N MET A 5 -45.49 4.31 1.22
CA MET A 5 -44.30 4.89 1.84
C MET A 5 -44.24 4.61 3.34
N GLU A 6 -45.39 4.49 4.01
CA GLU A 6 -45.47 4.22 5.44
C GLU A 6 -45.13 2.74 5.76
N ASP A 7 -45.51 1.82 4.87
CA ASP A 7 -45.16 0.40 4.94
C ASP A 7 -43.66 0.15 4.72
N ASP A 8 -43.04 0.89 3.78
CA ASP A 8 -41.60 0.78 3.51
C ASP A 8 -40.75 1.42 4.62
N LEU A 9 -41.23 2.52 5.25
CA LEU A 9 -40.59 3.13 6.41
C LEU A 9 -40.68 2.22 7.65
N GLN A 10 -41.82 1.56 7.87
CA GLN A 10 -41.97 0.57 8.96
C GLN A 10 -41.13 -0.69 8.73
N ARG A 11 -40.93 -1.12 7.48
CA ARG A 11 -40.02 -2.24 7.17
C ARG A 11 -38.55 -1.86 7.40
N ALA A 12 -38.14 -0.66 7.01
CA ALA A 12 -36.79 -0.16 7.26
C ALA A 12 -36.46 -0.03 8.76
N LEU A 13 -37.42 0.42 9.58
CA LEU A 13 -37.28 0.49 11.04
C LEU A 13 -37.20 -0.90 11.70
N ARG A 14 -37.92 -1.89 11.16
CA ARG A 14 -37.91 -3.27 11.68
C ARG A 14 -36.58 -3.99 11.37
N MET A 15 -35.93 -3.67 10.25
CA MET A 15 -34.63 -4.24 9.86
C MET A 15 -33.44 -3.58 10.57
N SER A 16 -33.61 -2.38 11.14
CA SER A 16 -32.56 -1.67 11.89
C SER A 16 -32.38 -2.19 13.34
N MET A 17 -33.36 -2.93 13.86
CA MET A 17 -33.44 -3.32 15.28
C MET A 17 -33.06 -4.79 15.58
N GLN A 18 -32.55 -5.54 14.62
CA GLN A 18 -32.09 -6.92 14.85
C GLN A 18 -30.57 -7.02 14.66
N TYR A 19 -29.85 -6.80 15.75
CA TYR A 19 -28.43 -7.15 15.88
C TYR A 19 -28.34 -8.51 16.57
N GLU A 20 -28.05 -9.58 15.81
CA GLU A 20 -27.47 -10.81 16.34
C GLU A 20 -26.22 -11.15 15.51
N PRO A 21 -25.08 -11.49 16.16
CA PRO A 21 -23.84 -11.78 15.46
C PRO A 21 -23.90 -13.18 14.81
N PRO A 22 -23.39 -13.40 13.58
CA PRO A 22 -23.42 -14.73 13.00
C PRO A 22 -22.29 -15.60 13.56
N GLU A 23 -22.66 -16.72 14.21
CA GLU A 23 -21.77 -17.83 14.51
C GLU A 23 -21.37 -18.62 13.24
N PRO A 24 -20.19 -19.28 13.23
CA PRO A 24 -19.61 -19.86 12.02
C PRO A 24 -20.13 -21.28 11.77
N LYS A 25 -20.91 -21.50 10.69
CA LYS A 25 -21.24 -22.86 10.23
C LYS A 25 -21.17 -23.03 8.71
N ARG A 26 -20.04 -23.63 8.30
CA ARG A 26 -19.87 -24.77 7.39
C ARG A 26 -21.03 -25.01 6.40
N SER A 27 -20.82 -24.64 5.14
CA SER A 27 -21.78 -24.84 4.04
C SER A 27 -22.02 -26.32 3.74
N LYS A 28 -23.29 -26.70 3.66
CA LYS A 28 -23.78 -27.90 2.98
C LYS A 28 -24.87 -27.47 2.00
N ALA A 29 -24.81 -28.00 0.78
CA ALA A 29 -25.66 -27.65 -0.35
C ALA A 29 -27.14 -28.03 -0.13
N ARG A 30 -28.04 -27.13 -0.52
CA ARG A 30 -29.46 -27.34 -0.87
C ARG A 30 -29.91 -26.14 -1.71
N ASP A 31 -30.17 -26.31 -2.99
CA ASP A 31 -31.39 -26.80 -3.67
C ASP A 31 -32.32 -25.64 -4.06
N ASP A 32 -32.69 -25.66 -5.34
CA ASP A 32 -33.44 -24.64 -6.07
C ASP A 32 -34.79 -24.27 -5.43
N SER A 33 -34.96 -22.98 -5.15
CA SER A 33 -36.29 -22.35 -5.12
C SER A 33 -36.18 -20.95 -5.71
N ALA A 34 -36.95 -20.74 -6.79
CA ALA A 34 -36.95 -19.54 -7.61
C ALA A 34 -37.41 -18.30 -6.83
N GLU A 35 -36.48 -17.39 -6.56
CA GLU A 35 -36.74 -15.98 -6.31
C GLU A 35 -36.20 -15.17 -7.49
N THR A 36 -37.04 -14.31 -8.05
CA THR A 36 -36.73 -13.42 -9.17
C THR A 36 -35.58 -12.48 -8.81
N PRO A 37 -34.48 -12.44 -9.61
CA PRO A 37 -33.34 -11.61 -9.26
C PRO A 37 -33.66 -10.14 -9.51
N VAL A 38 -33.46 -9.31 -8.50
CA VAL A 38 -33.26 -7.87 -8.68
C VAL A 38 -32.05 -7.72 -9.61
N GLU A 39 -32.23 -7.12 -10.78
CA GLU A 39 -31.14 -6.96 -11.76
C GLU A 39 -30.02 -6.09 -11.15
N GLU A 40 -28.93 -6.74 -10.72
CA GLU A 40 -27.70 -6.04 -10.34
C GLU A 40 -27.14 -5.26 -11.55
N SER A 41 -26.69 -4.03 -11.30
CA SER A 41 -26.01 -3.18 -12.30
C SER A 41 -24.80 -3.92 -12.91
N PRO A 42 -24.51 -3.76 -14.22
CA PRO A 42 -23.37 -4.39 -14.89
C PRO A 42 -22.04 -4.19 -14.15
N GLU A 43 -21.85 -3.02 -13.52
CA GLU A 43 -20.65 -2.70 -12.75
C GLU A 43 -20.51 -3.55 -11.48
N VAL A 44 -21.63 -3.81 -10.78
CA VAL A 44 -21.64 -4.64 -9.57
C VAL A 44 -21.42 -6.12 -9.92
N LYS A 45 -22.02 -6.58 -11.01
CA LYS A 45 -21.79 -7.94 -11.55
C LYS A 45 -20.33 -8.14 -11.96
N ASN A 46 -19.73 -7.17 -12.65
CA ASN A 46 -18.32 -7.22 -13.06
C ASN A 46 -17.39 -7.23 -11.84
N ARG A 47 -17.65 -6.39 -10.83
CA ARG A 47 -16.89 -6.38 -9.56
C ARG A 47 -17.01 -7.70 -8.81
N ARG A 48 -18.21 -8.28 -8.73
CA ARG A 48 -18.43 -9.60 -8.12
C ARG A 48 -17.66 -10.70 -8.86
N MET A 49 -17.77 -10.73 -10.19
CA MET A 49 -17.01 -11.67 -11.03
C MET A 49 -15.50 -11.49 -10.84
N GLN A 50 -15.02 -10.26 -10.70
CA GLN A 50 -13.62 -9.94 -10.45
C GLN A 50 -13.15 -10.43 -9.08
N ARG A 51 -13.96 -10.28 -8.03
CA ARG A 51 -13.69 -10.87 -6.69
C ARG A 51 -13.60 -12.39 -6.77
N GLU A 52 -14.57 -13.01 -7.44
CA GLU A 52 -14.64 -14.46 -7.61
C GLU A 52 -13.42 -14.98 -8.40
N LEU A 53 -12.98 -14.27 -9.45
CA LEU A 53 -11.79 -14.63 -10.22
C LEU A 53 -10.49 -14.47 -9.43
N MET A 54 -10.34 -13.42 -8.63
CA MET A 54 -9.15 -13.26 -7.78
C MET A 54 -9.12 -14.28 -6.64
N ALA A 55 -10.27 -14.55 -6.01
CA ALA A 55 -10.40 -15.60 -5.01
C ALA A 55 -10.12 -16.98 -5.64
N ALA A 56 -10.69 -17.27 -6.82
CA ALA A 56 -10.44 -18.51 -7.55
C ALA A 56 -8.98 -18.62 -8.02
N ALA A 57 -8.32 -17.52 -8.40
CA ALA A 57 -6.90 -17.53 -8.74
C ALA A 57 -6.04 -17.82 -7.50
N ALA A 58 -6.36 -17.24 -6.35
CA ALA A 58 -5.69 -17.55 -5.08
C ALA A 58 -5.92 -19.01 -4.65
N GLU A 59 -7.16 -19.51 -4.73
CA GLU A 59 -7.52 -20.90 -4.45
C GLU A 59 -6.86 -21.87 -5.45
N LYS A 60 -6.82 -21.54 -6.73
CA LYS A 60 -6.14 -22.33 -7.77
C LYS A 60 -4.65 -22.41 -7.51
N ARG A 61 -3.99 -21.33 -7.06
CA ARG A 61 -2.58 -21.39 -6.63
C ARG A 61 -2.40 -22.34 -5.44
N MET A 62 -3.34 -22.33 -4.48
CA MET A 62 -3.33 -23.28 -3.36
C MET A 62 -3.61 -24.74 -3.80
N MET A 63 -4.48 -24.95 -4.79
CA MET A 63 -4.82 -26.29 -5.31
C MET A 63 -3.77 -26.86 -6.26
N VAL A 64 -3.14 -26.04 -7.10
CA VAL A 64 -2.01 -26.46 -7.94
C VAL A 64 -0.83 -26.84 -7.05
N ALA A 65 -0.63 -26.10 -5.95
CA ALA A 65 0.32 -26.50 -4.92
C ALA A 65 -0.05 -27.86 -4.31
N SER A 66 -1.30 -28.09 -3.91
CA SER A 66 -1.71 -29.38 -3.33
C SER A 66 -1.73 -30.56 -4.33
N ALA A 67 -1.98 -30.30 -5.61
CA ALA A 67 -1.89 -31.30 -6.68
C ALA A 67 -0.44 -31.68 -7.00
N ALA A 68 0.49 -30.72 -6.95
CA ALA A 68 1.92 -31.00 -7.01
C ALA A 68 2.35 -31.94 -5.86
N MET A 69 1.84 -31.73 -4.64
CA MET A 69 2.06 -32.63 -3.50
C MET A 69 1.62 -34.07 -3.80
N ALA A 70 0.44 -34.27 -4.39
CA ALA A 70 -0.08 -35.59 -4.71
C ALA A 70 0.77 -36.34 -5.75
N SER A 71 1.47 -35.63 -6.64
CA SER A 71 2.36 -36.22 -7.64
C SER A 71 3.74 -36.57 -7.07
N THR A 72 4.26 -35.80 -6.10
CA THR A 72 5.56 -36.08 -5.45
C THR A 72 5.50 -37.28 -4.50
N VAL A 73 4.37 -37.49 -3.81
CA VAL A 73 4.21 -38.61 -2.85
C VAL A 73 4.22 -39.98 -3.57
N VAL A 74 3.92 -40.04 -4.86
CA VAL A 74 3.97 -41.28 -5.65
C VAL A 74 5.41 -41.62 -6.11
N SER A 75 6.32 -40.64 -6.12
CA SER A 75 7.67 -40.80 -6.68
C SER A 75 8.75 -41.09 -5.62
N GLU A 76 8.45 -40.89 -4.34
CA GLU A 76 9.43 -41.02 -3.23
C GLU A 76 9.53 -42.44 -2.62
N SER A 77 8.80 -43.43 -3.13
CA SER A 77 8.83 -44.80 -2.58
C SER A 77 9.92 -45.72 -3.15
N ALA A 78 10.83 -45.21 -3.98
CA ALA A 78 11.92 -46.01 -4.53
C ALA A 78 13.29 -45.33 -4.37
N MET A 79 14.10 -45.93 -3.48
CA MET A 79 15.57 -46.02 -3.53
C MET A 79 16.37 -45.05 -2.63
N GLU A 80 16.58 -45.46 -1.38
CA GLU A 80 17.78 -45.15 -0.58
C GLU A 80 18.65 -46.40 -0.44
N THR A 81 19.94 -46.34 -0.79
CA THR A 81 21.03 -46.96 0.00
C THR A 81 22.44 -46.55 -0.47
N VAL A 82 23.26 -46.11 0.51
CA VAL A 82 24.76 -46.06 0.63
C VAL A 82 25.59 -45.27 -0.41
N SER A 83 26.72 -44.62 -0.10
CA SER A 83 27.59 -44.46 1.08
C SER A 83 28.62 -43.35 0.82
N SER A 84 29.11 -42.74 1.91
CA SER A 84 30.20 -41.76 2.04
C SER A 84 31.60 -42.17 1.53
N SER A 85 32.37 -41.23 0.98
CA SER A 85 33.84 -41.17 1.18
C SER A 85 34.42 -39.79 0.88
N SER A 86 35.25 -39.32 1.83
CA SER A 86 36.07 -38.12 1.88
C SER A 86 37.33 -38.16 1.01
N SER A 87 37.79 -37.01 0.50
CA SER A 87 39.23 -36.72 0.37
C SER A 87 39.52 -35.22 0.21
N SER A 88 40.59 -34.81 0.87
CA SER A 88 41.13 -33.47 1.12
C SER A 88 42.03 -32.91 0.00
N MET A 89 42.07 -31.56 -0.07
CA MET A 89 43.18 -30.63 -0.38
C MET A 89 44.15 -30.92 -1.55
N GLU A 90 44.35 -29.91 -2.41
CA GLU A 90 45.66 -29.28 -2.61
C GLU A 90 45.58 -27.91 -3.33
N VAL A 91 46.46 -27.00 -2.92
CA VAL A 91 46.64 -25.62 -3.39
C VAL A 91 47.92 -25.56 -4.21
N SER A 92 47.93 -24.86 -5.35
CA SER A 92 49.19 -24.41 -5.96
C SER A 92 49.05 -23.01 -6.56
N SER A 93 49.99 -22.15 -6.16
CA SER A 93 50.19 -20.74 -6.50
C SER A 93 50.83 -20.51 -7.88
N ALA A 94 50.45 -19.41 -8.55
CA ALA A 94 51.36 -18.66 -9.45
C ALA A 94 50.93 -17.19 -9.58
N LYS A 95 51.93 -16.30 -9.60
CA LYS A 95 51.85 -14.83 -9.52
C LYS A 95 51.67 -14.15 -10.89
N VAL A 96 50.86 -13.08 -10.87
CA VAL A 96 51.04 -11.72 -11.43
C VAL A 96 51.61 -11.58 -12.85
N ASP A 97 50.78 -11.08 -13.77
CA ASP A 97 51.09 -9.85 -14.53
C ASP A 97 49.80 -9.33 -15.18
N THR A 98 49.34 -8.12 -14.86
CA THR A 98 48.35 -7.43 -15.73
C THR A 98 48.44 -5.92 -15.57
N THR A 99 49.06 -5.35 -16.61
CA THR A 99 48.99 -3.98 -17.05
C THR A 99 47.55 -3.45 -17.12
N VAL A 100 47.35 -2.24 -16.61
CA VAL A 100 46.13 -1.45 -16.70
C VAL A 100 45.79 -1.13 -18.16
N PRO A 101 44.56 -1.38 -18.65
CA PRO A 101 44.03 -0.65 -19.79
C PRO A 101 43.03 0.41 -19.32
N VAL A 102 43.43 1.63 -19.64
CA VAL A 102 42.68 2.84 -19.98
C VAL A 102 41.16 2.67 -20.15
N VAL A 103 40.45 3.58 -19.49
CA VAL A 103 39.00 3.83 -19.58
C VAL A 103 38.63 4.18 -21.03
N ASP A 104 37.92 3.29 -21.71
CA ASP A 104 37.22 3.60 -22.95
C ASP A 104 35.86 4.25 -22.63
N GLU A 105 35.63 5.42 -23.22
CA GLU A 105 34.35 6.11 -23.21
C GLU A 105 33.27 5.25 -23.87
N GLU A 106 32.23 4.85 -23.12
CA GLU A 106 31.09 4.10 -23.63
C GLU A 106 30.19 4.95 -24.55
N LYS A 107 30.57 5.04 -25.84
CA LYS A 107 29.62 5.22 -26.94
C LYS A 107 28.97 3.88 -27.30
N SER A 108 28.08 3.36 -26.44
CA SER A 108 27.23 2.22 -26.83
C SER A 108 25.93 2.72 -27.48
N SER A 109 25.84 2.57 -28.80
CA SER A 109 24.56 2.59 -29.53
C SER A 109 23.67 1.48 -28.96
N GLY A 110 22.45 1.80 -28.51
CA GLY A 110 21.55 0.82 -27.89
C GLY A 110 21.37 -0.45 -28.73
N GLU A 111 21.27 -1.59 -28.06
CA GLU A 111 21.25 -2.92 -28.66
C GLU A 111 19.83 -3.32 -29.07
N GLU A 112 19.75 -4.16 -30.09
CA GLU A 112 18.49 -4.74 -30.54
C GLU A 112 18.11 -5.92 -29.64
N LEU A 113 16.85 -5.98 -29.22
CA LEU A 113 16.33 -7.17 -28.54
C LEU A 113 16.27 -8.32 -29.55
N SER A 114 16.78 -9.50 -29.17
CA SER A 114 16.63 -10.69 -30.01
C SER A 114 15.15 -11.04 -30.19
N LEU A 115 14.80 -11.65 -31.33
CA LEU A 115 13.41 -12.03 -31.62
C LEU A 115 12.84 -12.96 -30.54
N GLU A 116 13.66 -13.90 -30.07
CA GLU A 116 13.29 -14.83 -29.00
C GLU A 116 12.98 -14.11 -27.68
N HIS A 117 13.83 -13.17 -27.26
CA HIS A 117 13.56 -12.38 -26.06
C HIS A 117 12.35 -11.47 -26.22
N ALA A 118 12.09 -10.92 -27.41
CA ALA A 118 10.92 -10.11 -27.68
C ALA A 118 9.62 -10.92 -27.59
N HIS A 119 9.62 -12.14 -28.14
CA HIS A 119 8.51 -13.08 -28.02
C HIS A 119 8.29 -13.51 -26.58
N GLN A 120 9.35 -13.90 -25.88
CA GLN A 120 9.26 -14.28 -24.47
C GLN A 120 8.72 -13.14 -23.60
N LEU A 121 9.20 -11.92 -23.82
CA LEU A 121 8.74 -10.73 -23.09
C LEU A 121 7.26 -10.44 -23.38
N PHE A 122 6.83 -10.52 -24.64
CA PHE A 122 5.42 -10.33 -25.02
C PHE A 122 4.52 -11.37 -24.35
N LEU A 123 4.90 -12.66 -24.42
CA LEU A 123 4.14 -13.76 -23.80
C LEU A 123 4.12 -13.66 -22.28
N MET A 124 5.21 -13.25 -21.65
CA MET A 124 5.26 -13.05 -20.20
C MET A 124 4.29 -11.94 -19.75
N VAL A 125 4.20 -10.85 -20.52
CA VAL A 125 3.33 -9.73 -20.18
C VAL A 125 1.88 -10.04 -20.49
N PHE A 126 1.57 -10.48 -21.71
CA PHE A 126 0.20 -10.55 -22.22
C PHE A 126 -0.34 -11.98 -22.38
N GLY A 127 0.52 -12.98 -22.48
CA GLY A 127 0.14 -14.36 -22.79
C GLY A 127 -0.24 -14.56 -24.26
N ASP A 128 -0.75 -15.75 -24.57
CA ASP A 128 -1.10 -16.15 -25.94
C ASP A 128 -2.48 -15.62 -26.40
N GLU A 129 -3.39 -15.36 -25.48
CA GLU A 129 -4.81 -15.06 -25.75
C GLU A 129 -5.24 -13.64 -25.32
N VAL A 130 -4.35 -12.66 -25.46
CA VAL A 130 -4.67 -11.26 -25.10
C VAL A 130 -5.65 -10.62 -26.09
N SER A 131 -6.65 -9.92 -25.59
CA SER A 131 -7.58 -9.18 -26.44
C SER A 131 -6.97 -7.86 -26.94
N LYS A 132 -7.41 -7.41 -28.14
CA LYS A 132 -7.00 -6.09 -28.67
C LYS A 132 -7.35 -4.93 -27.74
N GLY A 133 -8.43 -5.05 -26.98
CA GLY A 133 -8.84 -4.05 -25.98
C GLY A 133 -7.80 -3.89 -24.87
N ILE A 134 -7.26 -5.00 -24.34
CA ILE A 134 -6.23 -4.97 -23.30
C ILE A 134 -4.93 -4.38 -23.85
N LEU A 135 -4.51 -4.79 -25.06
CA LEU A 135 -3.33 -4.22 -25.72
C LEU A 135 -3.46 -2.71 -25.92
N ALA A 136 -4.65 -2.24 -26.29
CA ALA A 136 -4.94 -0.81 -26.44
C ALA A 136 -4.87 -0.07 -25.10
N GLN A 137 -5.41 -0.63 -24.00
CA GLN A 137 -5.32 -0.02 -22.66
C GLN A 137 -3.86 0.19 -22.22
N TRP A 138 -2.99 -0.80 -22.47
CA TRP A 138 -1.58 -0.71 -22.11
C TRP A 138 -0.75 0.17 -23.07
N SER A 139 -1.13 0.21 -24.35
CA SER A 139 -0.43 1.00 -25.38
C SER A 139 -0.93 2.44 -25.50
N ASN A 140 -1.93 2.85 -24.72
CA ASN A 140 -2.51 4.20 -24.74
C ASN A 140 -2.42 4.94 -23.40
N GLN A 141 -1.62 4.46 -22.45
CA GLN A 141 -1.36 5.13 -21.18
C GLN A 141 0.07 5.67 -21.09
N GLY A 142 0.18 7.00 -20.97
CA GLY A 142 1.44 7.67 -20.67
C GLY A 142 1.65 7.97 -19.19
N ILE A 143 2.86 8.43 -18.85
CA ILE A 143 3.23 8.86 -17.49
C ILE A 143 3.24 10.39 -17.47
N ARG A 144 2.05 11.00 -17.33
CA ARG A 144 1.85 12.45 -17.40
C ARG A 144 1.28 12.98 -16.09
N PHE A 145 1.73 14.16 -15.69
CA PHE A 145 1.15 14.90 -14.57
C PHE A 145 -0.21 15.49 -14.93
N SER A 146 -1.03 15.71 -13.92
CA SER A 146 -2.31 16.40 -14.06
C SER A 146 -2.09 17.84 -14.52
N PRO A 147 -2.88 18.34 -15.49
CA PRO A 147 -2.88 19.74 -15.86
C PRO A 147 -3.64 20.61 -14.85
N ASP A 148 -4.47 20.02 -13.99
CA ASP A 148 -5.24 20.74 -12.97
C ASP A 148 -4.32 21.17 -11.82
N GLU A 149 -4.39 22.44 -11.39
CA GLU A 149 -3.50 22.99 -10.35
C GLU A 149 -3.58 22.22 -9.02
N GLU A 150 -4.78 21.84 -8.60
CA GLU A 150 -5.05 21.12 -7.34
C GLU A 150 -4.43 19.71 -7.30
N THR A 151 -4.31 19.06 -8.46
CA THR A 151 -3.78 17.70 -8.58
C THR A 151 -2.49 17.63 -9.39
N SER A 152 -1.84 18.77 -9.62
CA SER A 152 -0.66 18.94 -10.47
C SER A 152 0.54 18.07 -10.06
N MET A 153 0.59 17.62 -8.80
CA MET A 153 1.57 16.67 -8.24
C MET A 153 1.36 15.22 -8.67
N GLY A 154 0.19 14.90 -9.23
CA GLY A 154 -0.30 13.55 -9.46
C GLY A 154 -0.25 13.11 -10.91
N LEU A 155 0.09 11.84 -11.14
CA LEU A 155 0.03 11.21 -12.45
C LEU A 155 -1.41 10.83 -12.83
N VAL A 156 -1.77 11.09 -14.08
CA VAL A 156 -3.13 10.89 -14.60
C VAL A 156 -3.31 9.50 -15.18
N GLN A 157 -4.37 8.81 -14.75
CA GLN A 157 -4.76 7.48 -15.22
C GLN A 157 -6.01 7.60 -16.11
N HIS A 158 -5.82 7.38 -17.42
CA HIS A 158 -6.92 7.31 -18.39
C HIS A 158 -7.42 5.87 -18.53
N GLU A 159 -6.51 4.91 -18.45
CA GLU A 159 -6.78 3.48 -18.63
C GLU A 159 -6.69 2.72 -17.31
N GLY A 160 -7.58 1.74 -17.12
CA GLY A 160 -7.65 0.94 -15.89
C GLY A 160 -6.60 -0.17 -15.79
N GLY A 161 -6.11 -0.68 -16.93
CA GLY A 161 -5.13 -1.78 -16.95
C GLY A 161 -3.80 -1.44 -16.28
N PRO A 162 -3.06 -0.43 -16.77
CA PRO A 162 -1.72 -0.08 -16.27
C PRO A 162 -1.70 0.69 -14.94
N CYS A 163 -2.84 0.91 -14.26
CA CYS A 163 -2.91 1.78 -13.08
C CYS A 163 -1.96 1.39 -11.94
N GLY A 164 -1.64 0.10 -11.77
CA GLY A 164 -0.63 -0.37 -10.79
C GLY A 164 0.78 0.15 -11.07
N VAL A 165 1.15 0.29 -12.34
CA VAL A 165 2.42 0.90 -12.75
C VAL A 165 2.40 2.41 -12.44
N LEU A 166 1.29 3.10 -12.72
CA LEU A 166 1.21 4.53 -12.41
C LEU A 166 1.21 4.82 -10.92
N ALA A 167 0.49 4.03 -10.12
CA ALA A 167 0.40 4.24 -8.68
C ALA A 167 1.76 4.03 -7.98
N THR A 168 2.53 3.04 -8.42
CA THR A 168 3.89 2.78 -7.91
C THR A 168 4.85 3.91 -8.28
N ILE A 169 4.87 4.36 -9.55
CA ILE A 169 5.66 5.53 -9.96
C ILE A 169 5.23 6.77 -9.17
N GLN A 170 3.93 7.01 -9.02
CA GLN A 170 3.38 8.14 -8.27
C GLN A 170 3.87 8.13 -6.81
N ALA A 171 3.90 6.97 -6.16
CA ALA A 171 4.39 6.85 -4.79
C ALA A 171 5.87 7.27 -4.67
N PHE A 172 6.73 6.83 -5.59
CA PHE A 172 8.14 7.27 -5.62
C PHE A 172 8.27 8.76 -6.00
N VAL A 173 7.44 9.27 -6.91
CA VAL A 173 7.42 10.72 -7.24
C VAL A 173 7.14 11.53 -5.99
N LEU A 174 6.15 11.11 -5.19
CA LEU A 174 5.83 11.77 -3.93
C LEU A 174 6.97 11.73 -2.92
N LYS A 175 7.70 10.61 -2.83
CA LYS A 175 8.90 10.53 -2.00
C LYS A 175 9.87 11.68 -2.31
N TYR A 176 10.17 11.91 -3.59
CA TYR A 176 11.10 12.97 -3.99
C TYR A 176 10.52 14.38 -3.83
N LEU A 177 9.24 14.59 -4.16
CA LEU A 177 8.58 15.89 -4.02
C LEU A 177 8.46 16.32 -2.55
N LEU A 178 8.17 15.40 -1.64
CA LEU A 178 7.93 15.69 -0.23
C LEU A 178 9.23 15.75 0.59
N PHE A 179 10.09 14.73 0.42
CA PHE A 179 11.21 14.50 1.35
C PHE A 179 12.60 14.86 0.78
N PHE A 180 12.73 15.05 -0.54
CA PHE A 180 14.00 15.43 -1.18
C PHE A 180 13.94 16.68 -2.10
N PRO A 181 13.19 17.74 -1.76
CA PRO A 181 13.00 18.87 -2.67
C PRO A 181 14.27 19.69 -2.93
N GLN A 182 15.21 19.74 -1.98
CA GLN A 182 16.46 20.50 -2.12
C GLN A 182 17.43 19.86 -3.10
N GLU A 183 17.46 18.53 -3.13
CA GLU A 183 18.32 17.82 -4.08
C GLU A 183 17.84 18.03 -5.52
N LEU A 184 16.59 18.42 -5.74
CA LEU A 184 16.04 18.64 -7.07
C LEU A 184 16.63 19.91 -7.72
N VAL A 185 16.93 20.97 -6.96
CA VAL A 185 17.36 22.26 -7.52
C VAL A 185 18.85 22.27 -7.91
N LYS A 186 19.16 22.05 -9.20
CA LYS A 186 20.49 22.31 -9.78
C LYS A 186 20.55 23.75 -10.33
N ASN A 187 21.08 24.70 -9.54
CA ASN A 187 21.43 26.08 -9.93
C ASN A 187 20.27 27.03 -10.35
N VAL A 188 19.85 27.92 -9.44
CA VAL A 188 19.70 29.40 -9.59
C VAL A 188 19.03 29.96 -8.32
N SER A 189 19.66 31.01 -7.75
CA SER A 189 19.26 31.82 -6.58
C SER A 189 19.32 31.13 -5.20
N LYS A 190 20.02 31.78 -4.27
CA LYS A 190 20.15 31.41 -2.84
C LYS A 190 18.85 31.66 -2.05
N SER A 191 17.71 31.23 -2.57
CA SER A 191 16.48 31.12 -1.79
C SER A 191 16.25 29.65 -1.50
N PRO A 192 16.40 29.18 -0.25
CA PRO A 192 16.16 27.78 0.06
C PRO A 192 14.68 27.49 -0.15
N MET A 193 14.37 26.65 -1.13
CA MET A 193 13.04 26.03 -1.21
C MET A 193 12.92 25.11 0.00
N VAL A 194 12.27 25.62 1.05
CA VAL A 194 11.99 24.89 2.28
C VAL A 194 11.20 23.63 1.92
N SER A 195 11.59 22.47 2.45
CA SER A 195 10.87 21.20 2.22
C SER A 195 9.38 21.41 2.47
N VAL A 196 8.50 20.79 1.67
CA VAL A 196 7.05 20.89 1.88
C VAL A 196 6.71 20.54 3.33
N SER A 197 7.36 19.51 3.90
CA SER A 197 7.27 19.14 5.31
C SER A 197 7.74 20.23 6.29
N LYS A 198 8.78 21.00 5.94
CA LYS A 198 9.27 22.11 6.78
C LYS A 198 8.44 23.39 6.62
N ARG A 199 7.84 23.64 5.44
CA ARG A 199 6.88 24.72 5.18
C ARG A 199 5.62 24.57 6.04
N LEU A 200 5.18 23.33 6.28
CA LEU A 200 4.03 23.01 7.13
C LEU A 200 4.33 23.22 8.62
N GLN A 201 5.57 23.02 9.06
CA GLN A 201 5.96 23.37 10.44
C GLN A 201 5.97 24.88 10.68
N GLU A 202 6.28 25.68 9.65
CA GLU A 202 6.35 27.15 9.73
C GLU A 202 5.02 27.85 9.39
N THR A 203 4.05 27.17 8.75
CA THR A 203 2.79 27.77 8.27
C THR A 203 1.56 27.06 8.85
N GLN A 204 1.25 27.29 10.13
CA GLN A 204 0.04 26.76 10.78
C GLN A 204 -1.29 27.37 10.27
N TYR A 205 -1.30 28.23 9.24
CA TYR A 205 -2.48 29.04 8.88
C TYR A 205 -2.79 29.23 7.38
N SER A 206 -2.21 28.46 6.46
CA SER A 206 -2.62 28.53 5.04
C SER A 206 -2.56 27.16 4.37
N GLU A 207 -3.66 26.41 4.48
CA GLU A 207 -3.79 25.02 4.02
C GLU A 207 -4.09 24.87 2.52
N THR A 208 -4.24 25.96 1.77
CA THR A 208 -4.94 25.93 0.47
C THR A 208 -4.09 25.67 -0.77
N ASN A 209 -2.76 25.49 -0.71
CA ASN A 209 -2.04 24.97 -1.89
C ASN A 209 -0.67 24.34 -1.59
N ILE A 210 -0.67 23.16 -0.95
CA ILE A 210 0.57 22.39 -0.63
C ILE A 210 1.40 22.12 -1.90
N PHE A 211 0.73 21.96 -3.06
CA PHE A 211 1.34 21.53 -4.32
C PHE A 211 1.32 22.58 -5.44
N GLY A 212 0.58 23.69 -5.31
CA GLY A 212 0.42 24.68 -6.39
C GLY A 212 1.65 25.52 -6.72
N SER A 213 2.79 25.29 -6.06
CA SER A 213 4.07 25.92 -6.39
C SER A 213 5.04 25.00 -7.14
N LEU A 214 4.62 23.78 -7.51
CA LEU A 214 5.46 22.82 -8.20
C LEU A 214 5.68 23.23 -9.67
N THR A 215 6.94 23.51 -10.03
CA THR A 215 7.32 23.76 -11.41
C THR A 215 7.36 22.46 -12.23
N GLU A 216 7.12 22.54 -13.54
CA GLU A 216 7.26 21.39 -14.46
C GLU A 216 8.65 20.75 -14.37
N GLU A 217 9.71 21.55 -14.22
CA GLU A 217 11.08 21.07 -14.04
C GLU A 217 11.23 20.23 -12.77
N THR A 218 10.61 20.66 -11.65
CA THR A 218 10.65 19.91 -10.39
C THR A 218 9.91 18.59 -10.50
N LYS A 219 8.74 18.59 -11.14
CA LYS A 219 7.96 17.39 -11.42
C LYS A 219 8.71 16.43 -12.35
N SER A 220 9.32 16.94 -13.42
CA SER A 220 10.12 16.17 -14.37
C SER A 220 11.33 15.50 -13.69
N ARG A 221 12.10 16.26 -12.90
CA ARG A 221 13.25 15.72 -12.16
C ARG A 221 12.84 14.67 -11.12
N ALA A 222 11.72 14.89 -10.41
CA ALA A 222 11.20 13.92 -9.46
C ALA A 222 10.78 12.62 -10.17
N LEU A 223 10.14 12.73 -11.34
CA LEU A 223 9.77 11.59 -12.17
C LEU A 223 10.99 10.80 -12.66
N VAL A 224 12.00 11.48 -13.22
CA VAL A 224 13.25 10.84 -13.68
C VAL A 224 13.96 10.11 -12.54
N ARG A 225 14.05 10.73 -11.35
CA ARG A 225 14.63 10.10 -10.16
C ARG A 225 13.86 8.86 -9.71
N SER A 226 12.55 8.97 -9.67
CA SER A 226 11.65 7.88 -9.30
C SER A 226 11.81 6.69 -10.24
N MET A 227 11.78 6.96 -11.55
CA MET A 227 11.99 5.94 -12.57
C MET A 227 13.38 5.31 -12.48
N GLY A 228 14.44 6.12 -12.30
CA GLY A 228 15.80 5.63 -12.16
C GLY A 228 15.98 4.72 -10.94
N GLU A 229 15.44 5.13 -9.79
CA GLU A 229 15.49 4.35 -8.55
C GLU A 229 14.74 3.02 -8.69
N ILE A 230 13.52 3.03 -9.21
CA ILE A 230 12.72 1.81 -9.41
C ILE A 230 13.41 0.83 -10.36
N LEU A 231 13.96 1.31 -11.48
CA LEU A 231 14.65 0.45 -12.44
C LEU A 231 15.93 -0.16 -11.87
N PHE A 232 16.71 0.62 -11.10
CA PHE A 232 17.87 0.09 -10.38
C PHE A 232 17.46 -0.93 -9.32
N LEU A 233 16.38 -0.67 -8.59
CA LEU A 233 15.83 -1.60 -7.61
C LEU A 233 15.48 -2.95 -8.29
N CYS A 234 14.82 -2.91 -9.45
CA CYS A 234 14.50 -4.11 -10.25
C CYS A 234 15.77 -4.89 -10.64
N GLY A 235 16.86 -4.20 -11.02
CA GLY A 235 18.15 -4.80 -11.32
C GLY A 235 19.06 -5.01 -10.12
N ASN A 236 18.50 -5.27 -8.94
CA ASN A 236 19.23 -5.56 -7.70
C ASN A 236 20.25 -4.48 -7.29
N ASN A 237 19.96 -3.22 -7.60
CA ASN A 237 20.83 -2.06 -7.42
C ASN A 237 22.18 -2.16 -8.14
N LYS A 238 22.29 -2.99 -9.19
CA LYS A 238 23.51 -3.18 -9.99
C LYS A 238 23.39 -2.61 -11.40
N SER A 239 22.21 -2.71 -11.99
CA SER A 239 21.97 -2.23 -13.35
C SER A 239 20.51 -1.83 -13.56
N ALA A 240 20.27 -1.03 -14.59
CA ALA A 240 18.94 -0.73 -15.09
C ALA A 240 18.93 -0.84 -16.61
N THR A 241 17.92 -1.50 -17.15
CA THR A 241 17.68 -1.65 -18.58
C THR A 241 16.53 -0.75 -18.99
N ILE A 242 16.76 0.15 -19.94
CA ILE A 242 15.78 1.13 -20.41
C ILE A 242 15.34 0.74 -21.82
N ALA A 243 14.03 0.49 -21.97
CA ALA A 243 13.40 0.27 -23.26
C ALA A 243 12.86 1.60 -23.81
N SER A 244 13.20 1.91 -25.06
CA SER A 244 12.75 3.10 -25.80
C SER A 244 12.26 2.72 -27.20
N LEU A 245 11.73 3.69 -27.93
CA LEU A 245 11.21 3.49 -29.29
C LEU A 245 12.27 3.85 -30.34
N ARG A 246 12.54 2.92 -31.27
CA ARG A 246 13.49 3.11 -32.39
C ARG A 246 13.16 4.30 -33.29
N ILE A 247 11.86 4.55 -33.49
CA ILE A 247 11.36 5.60 -34.41
C ILE A 247 11.86 7.00 -34.02
N LEU A 248 12.29 7.17 -32.76
CA LEU A 248 12.65 8.47 -32.17
C LEU A 248 14.16 8.68 -32.01
N ASP A 249 15.00 7.73 -32.47
CA ASP A 249 16.43 7.70 -32.21
C ASP A 249 17.24 8.91 -32.72
N ASN A 250 16.70 9.71 -33.64
CA ASN A 250 17.44 10.78 -34.32
C ASN A 250 16.70 12.12 -34.45
N LYS A 251 15.60 12.37 -33.71
CA LYS A 251 14.73 13.55 -34.01
C LYS A 251 14.10 14.26 -32.80
N ILE A 252 14.63 14.12 -31.59
CA ILE A 252 14.23 14.99 -30.48
C ILE A 252 15.10 16.27 -30.53
N GLU A 253 15.04 17.01 -31.64
CA GLU A 253 15.69 18.32 -31.79
C GLU A 253 14.63 19.42 -31.66
N GLY A 254 14.71 20.18 -30.56
CA GLY A 254 13.81 21.28 -30.24
C GLY A 254 14.09 21.79 -28.83
N ASN A 255 14.08 23.11 -28.62
CA ASN A 255 14.38 23.72 -27.31
C ASN A 255 13.17 23.72 -26.35
N ASP A 256 11.95 23.42 -26.83
CA ASP A 256 10.73 23.46 -26.03
C ASP A 256 10.14 22.05 -25.79
N GLU A 257 9.83 21.70 -24.53
CA GLU A 257 9.26 20.38 -24.17
C GLU A 257 7.91 20.13 -24.86
N SER A 258 7.07 21.18 -25.01
CA SER A 258 5.75 21.05 -25.63
C SER A 258 5.82 20.56 -27.09
N SER A 259 6.83 21.04 -27.83
CA SER A 259 7.08 20.67 -29.23
C SER A 259 7.59 19.23 -29.38
N LYS A 260 8.30 18.72 -28.36
CA LYS A 260 8.81 17.33 -28.33
C LYS A 260 7.65 16.35 -28.12
N ASP A 261 6.76 16.66 -27.19
CA ASP A 261 5.60 15.82 -26.89
C ASP A 261 4.67 15.69 -28.12
N GLU A 262 4.45 16.77 -28.87
CA GLU A 262 3.67 16.75 -30.10
C GLU A 262 4.34 15.93 -31.23
N PHE A 263 5.66 16.07 -31.40
CA PHE A 263 6.41 15.27 -32.37
C PHE A 263 6.35 13.77 -32.05
N VAL A 264 6.49 13.41 -30.78
CA VAL A 264 6.39 12.02 -30.32
C VAL A 264 4.98 11.47 -30.55
N ALA A 265 3.95 12.26 -30.26
CA ALA A 265 2.56 11.87 -30.52
C ALA A 265 2.32 11.56 -32.01
N ARG A 266 2.73 12.45 -32.92
CA ARG A 266 2.60 12.25 -34.38
C ARG A 266 3.39 11.04 -34.87
N SER A 267 4.56 10.78 -34.30
CA SER A 267 5.41 9.63 -34.67
C SER A 267 4.81 8.30 -34.21
N LEU A 268 3.90 8.33 -33.24
CA LEU A 268 3.20 7.17 -32.68
C LEU A 268 1.85 6.91 -33.34
N ASP A 269 1.41 7.77 -34.26
CA ASP A 269 0.18 7.58 -35.02
C ASP A 269 0.30 6.33 -35.90
N GLY A 270 -0.64 5.39 -35.72
CA GLY A 270 -0.66 4.12 -36.45
C GLY A 270 0.27 3.02 -35.92
N VAL A 271 1.08 3.28 -34.89
CA VAL A 271 1.87 2.23 -34.22
C VAL A 271 0.94 1.33 -33.40
N SER A 272 0.99 0.02 -33.61
CA SER A 272 0.25 -0.96 -32.80
C SER A 272 1.19 -2.09 -32.40
N ILE A 273 1.04 -2.59 -31.18
CA ILE A 273 1.73 -3.79 -30.71
C ILE A 273 0.70 -4.89 -30.60
N GLU A 274 0.75 -5.86 -31.52
CA GLU A 274 -0.12 -7.04 -31.48
C GLU A 274 0.68 -8.34 -31.24
N SER A 275 2.00 -8.29 -31.34
CA SER A 275 2.88 -9.46 -31.24
C SER A 275 4.28 -9.13 -30.72
N GLY A 276 5.03 -10.18 -30.38
CA GLY A 276 6.46 -10.07 -30.08
C GLY A 276 7.31 -9.58 -31.25
N ASP A 277 6.92 -9.89 -32.50
CA ASP A 277 7.59 -9.35 -33.70
C ASP A 277 7.45 -7.84 -33.80
N ASP A 278 6.26 -7.31 -33.51
CA ASP A 278 6.03 -5.87 -33.48
C ASP A 278 6.86 -5.22 -32.39
N LEU A 279 6.92 -5.86 -31.21
CA LEU A 279 7.73 -5.42 -30.09
C LEU A 279 9.22 -5.32 -30.47
N GLN A 280 9.76 -6.35 -31.14
CA GLN A 280 11.16 -6.35 -31.58
C GLN A 280 11.48 -5.20 -32.56
N LYS A 281 10.57 -4.93 -33.50
CA LYS A 281 10.72 -3.90 -34.54
C LYS A 281 10.70 -2.49 -33.97
N ILE A 282 9.94 -2.25 -32.90
CA ILE A 282 9.76 -0.91 -32.34
C ILE A 282 10.71 -0.63 -31.18
N LEU A 283 11.14 -1.64 -30.43
CA LEU A 283 11.93 -1.44 -29.22
C LEU A 283 13.42 -1.33 -29.51
N LYS A 284 14.05 -0.42 -28.78
CA LYS A 284 15.49 -0.35 -28.57
C LYS A 284 15.75 -0.45 -27.09
N VAL A 285 16.80 -1.17 -26.72
CA VAL A 285 17.10 -1.44 -25.32
C VAL A 285 18.53 -1.01 -25.01
N ARG A 286 18.74 -0.40 -23.84
CA ARG A 286 20.08 -0.07 -23.37
C ARG A 286 20.19 -0.33 -21.87
N THR A 287 21.23 -1.05 -21.47
CA THR A 287 21.54 -1.34 -20.07
C THR A 287 22.59 -0.38 -19.54
N PHE A 288 22.40 0.05 -18.30
CA PHE A 288 23.25 0.99 -17.58
C PHE A 288 23.64 0.37 -16.24
N THR A 289 24.91 0.48 -15.86
CA THR A 289 25.43 0.03 -14.56
C THR A 289 25.56 1.16 -13.54
N SER A 290 25.40 2.42 -14.00
CA SER A 290 25.45 3.61 -13.16
C SER A 290 24.09 4.33 -13.14
N LEU A 291 23.59 4.61 -11.93
CA LEU A 291 22.35 5.35 -11.73
C LEU A 291 22.40 6.73 -12.38
N ALA A 292 23.54 7.42 -12.31
CA ALA A 292 23.70 8.73 -12.93
C ALA A 292 23.54 8.69 -14.46
N SER A 293 24.15 7.70 -15.12
CA SER A 293 24.04 7.53 -16.58
C SER A 293 22.62 7.14 -17.01
N ALA A 294 21.96 6.27 -16.24
CA ALA A 294 20.57 5.90 -16.47
C ALA A 294 19.64 7.11 -16.32
N MET A 295 19.83 7.92 -15.27
CA MET A 295 19.05 9.14 -15.05
C MET A 295 19.24 10.16 -16.17
N LEU A 296 20.46 10.39 -16.65
CA LEU A 296 20.71 11.27 -17.80
C LEU A 296 19.98 10.77 -19.05
N LYS A 297 19.99 9.45 -19.28
CA LYS A 297 19.24 8.89 -20.41
C LYS A 297 17.73 9.06 -20.25
N LEU A 298 17.19 8.78 -19.05
CA LEU A 298 15.77 8.96 -18.74
C LEU A 298 15.33 10.41 -18.91
N GLU A 299 16.16 11.37 -18.50
CA GLU A 299 15.92 12.81 -18.69
C GLU A 299 15.86 13.17 -20.18
N GLU A 300 16.77 12.63 -21.00
CA GLU A 300 16.80 12.83 -22.45
C GLU A 300 15.51 12.29 -23.12
N ILE A 301 15.02 11.12 -22.70
CA ILE A 301 13.90 10.44 -23.34
C ILE A 301 12.58 10.55 -22.57
N ILE A 302 12.49 11.46 -21.59
CA ILE A 302 11.27 11.64 -20.79
C ILE A 302 10.01 11.91 -21.63
N PRO A 303 10.06 12.62 -22.79
CA PRO A 303 8.88 12.79 -23.67
C PRO A 303 8.31 11.45 -24.15
N ILE A 304 9.16 10.42 -24.32
CA ILE A 304 8.73 9.07 -24.74
C ILE A 304 7.92 8.41 -23.63
N PHE A 305 8.33 8.53 -22.37
CA PHE A 305 7.58 7.99 -21.23
C PHE A 305 6.33 8.80 -20.90
N ARG A 306 6.30 10.08 -21.27
CA ARG A 306 5.07 10.88 -21.25
C ARG A 306 4.14 10.51 -22.40
N SER A 307 4.62 9.90 -23.49
CA SER A 307 3.78 9.49 -24.62
C SER A 307 2.78 8.39 -24.24
N ARG A 308 1.84 8.09 -25.15
CA ARG A 308 0.81 7.05 -24.93
C ARG A 308 1.38 5.65 -24.66
N MET A 309 2.65 5.39 -24.97
CA MET A 309 3.30 4.11 -24.72
C MET A 309 4.07 4.04 -23.38
N GLY A 310 4.04 5.12 -22.59
CA GLY A 310 4.92 5.30 -21.46
C GLY A 310 4.82 4.23 -20.37
N ALA A 311 3.59 3.87 -19.97
CA ALA A 311 3.39 2.88 -18.92
C ALA A 311 3.88 1.49 -19.34
N LEU A 312 3.61 1.09 -20.59
CA LEU A 312 4.12 -0.16 -21.16
C LEU A 312 5.64 -0.15 -21.24
N LEU A 313 6.25 0.89 -21.83
CA LEU A 313 7.71 0.99 -21.94
C LEU A 313 8.41 0.93 -20.59
N PHE A 314 7.81 1.54 -19.56
CA PHE A 314 8.35 1.48 -18.21
C PHE A 314 8.26 0.07 -17.61
N LEU A 315 7.12 -0.63 -17.79
CA LEU A 315 7.00 -2.03 -17.38
C LEU A 315 8.05 -2.92 -18.06
N LEU A 316 8.22 -2.78 -19.37
CA LEU A 316 9.22 -3.56 -20.11
C LEU A 316 10.63 -3.24 -19.64
N SER A 317 10.94 -1.98 -19.34
CA SER A 317 12.21 -1.57 -18.75
C SER A 317 12.45 -2.24 -17.38
N ALA A 318 11.43 -2.30 -16.52
CA ALA A 318 11.53 -2.95 -15.21
C ALA A 318 11.77 -4.47 -15.32
N LEU A 319 11.02 -5.15 -16.20
CA LEU A 319 11.17 -6.59 -16.44
C LEU A 319 12.56 -6.92 -17.01
N LEU A 320 13.04 -6.13 -17.97
CA LEU A 320 14.39 -6.29 -18.54
C LEU A 320 15.50 -5.92 -17.56
N SER A 321 15.24 -5.02 -16.61
CA SER A 321 16.20 -4.67 -15.55
C SER A 321 16.36 -5.83 -14.56
N ARG A 322 15.25 -6.49 -14.20
CA ARG A 322 15.25 -7.71 -13.38
C ARG A 322 15.87 -8.90 -14.12
N GLY A 323 15.60 -9.00 -15.41
CA GLY A 323 15.96 -10.13 -16.27
C GLY A 323 14.82 -11.15 -16.33
N LEU A 324 14.47 -11.62 -17.53
CA LEU A 324 13.28 -12.45 -17.77
C LEU A 324 13.33 -13.78 -17.00
N GLU A 325 14.50 -14.41 -16.92
CA GLU A 325 14.69 -15.63 -16.14
C GLU A 325 14.50 -15.39 -14.64
N ALA A 326 15.03 -14.28 -14.11
CA ALA A 326 14.87 -13.92 -12.71
C ALA A 326 13.41 -13.58 -12.38
N VAL A 327 12.70 -12.90 -13.28
CA VAL A 327 11.25 -12.69 -13.14
C VAL A 327 10.52 -14.04 -13.06
N GLN A 328 10.85 -15.00 -13.94
CA GLN A 328 10.23 -16.33 -13.86
C GLN A 328 10.59 -17.07 -12.57
N ALA A 329 11.82 -16.92 -12.09
CA ALA A 329 12.28 -17.51 -10.83
C ALA A 329 11.64 -16.87 -9.60
N ASP A 330 11.24 -15.60 -9.65
CA ASP A 330 10.53 -14.92 -8.55
C ASP A 330 9.11 -15.46 -8.37
N ARG A 331 8.47 -15.86 -9.47
CA ARG A 331 7.05 -16.22 -9.50
C ARG A 331 6.81 -17.61 -8.91
N ASP A 332 5.69 -17.74 -8.20
CA ASP A 332 5.22 -19.04 -7.70
C ASP A 332 4.46 -19.80 -8.79
N ASP A 333 3.75 -19.09 -9.68
CA ASP A 333 3.10 -19.63 -10.87
C ASP A 333 3.56 -18.85 -12.13
N PRO A 334 4.61 -19.33 -12.83
CA PRO A 334 5.15 -18.69 -14.03
C PRO A 334 4.28 -18.85 -15.27
N THR A 335 3.23 -19.69 -15.22
CA THR A 335 2.41 -20.03 -16.39
C THR A 335 1.42 -18.93 -16.77
N GLN A 336 1.05 -18.08 -15.82
CA GLN A 336 0.08 -17.01 -16.04
C GLN A 336 0.74 -15.78 -16.70
N PRO A 337 0.01 -14.97 -17.48
CA PRO A 337 0.51 -13.67 -17.91
C PRO A 337 0.52 -12.67 -16.75
N LEU A 338 1.42 -11.68 -16.81
CA LEU A 338 1.51 -10.61 -15.82
C LEU A 338 0.35 -9.59 -15.94
N VAL A 339 -0.23 -9.46 -17.12
CA VAL A 339 -1.46 -8.70 -17.35
C VAL A 339 -2.63 -9.66 -17.25
N THR A 340 -3.48 -9.48 -16.23
CA THR A 340 -4.50 -10.46 -15.88
C THR A 340 -5.74 -10.33 -16.76
N ALA A 341 -6.09 -11.40 -17.48
CA ALA A 341 -7.37 -11.53 -18.16
C ALA A 341 -8.54 -11.70 -17.15
N PRO A 342 -9.80 -11.35 -17.52
CA PRO A 342 -10.23 -10.78 -18.80
C PRO A 342 -10.11 -9.23 -18.85
N PHE A 343 -9.79 -8.58 -17.74
CA PHE A 343 -9.92 -7.12 -17.61
C PHE A 343 -8.64 -6.34 -17.94
N GLY A 344 -7.48 -7.00 -18.04
CA GLY A 344 -6.22 -6.36 -18.42
C GLY A 344 -5.48 -5.63 -17.30
N HIS A 345 -5.77 -5.94 -16.03
CA HIS A 345 -5.14 -5.29 -14.88
C HIS A 345 -3.68 -5.71 -14.69
N ALA A 346 -2.89 -4.80 -14.12
CA ALA A 346 -1.58 -5.15 -13.60
C ALA A 346 -1.70 -6.17 -12.45
N SER A 347 -1.01 -7.30 -12.58
CA SER A 347 -0.88 -8.29 -11.51
C SER A 347 -0.13 -7.74 -10.29
N GLN A 348 -0.26 -8.42 -9.15
CA GLN A 348 0.48 -8.08 -7.94
C GLN A 348 1.99 -8.24 -8.14
N GLU A 349 2.43 -9.18 -8.98
CA GLU A 349 3.83 -9.37 -9.38
C GLU A 349 4.43 -8.12 -10.01
N ILE A 350 3.67 -7.43 -10.88
CA ILE A 350 4.11 -6.14 -11.45
C ILE A 350 4.27 -5.11 -10.34
N VAL A 351 3.29 -4.98 -9.45
CA VAL A 351 3.33 -3.98 -8.38
C VAL A 351 4.49 -4.25 -7.43
N ASN A 352 4.67 -5.50 -7.01
CA ASN A 352 5.75 -5.92 -6.11
C ASN A 352 7.13 -5.80 -6.76
N LEU A 353 7.26 -6.02 -8.07
CA LEU A 353 8.50 -5.77 -8.80
C LEU A 353 8.90 -4.29 -8.68
N LEU A 354 7.96 -3.38 -8.85
CA LEU A 354 8.23 -1.94 -8.79
C LEU A 354 8.43 -1.42 -7.35
N LEU A 355 7.84 -2.08 -6.35
CA LEU A 355 7.99 -1.72 -4.94
C LEU A 355 9.23 -2.32 -4.26
N SER A 356 9.61 -3.54 -4.63
CA SER A 356 10.61 -4.36 -3.92
C SER A 356 11.76 -4.88 -4.80
N GLY A 357 11.65 -4.74 -6.12
CA GLY A 357 12.62 -5.30 -7.07
C GLY A 357 12.45 -6.79 -7.36
N MET A 358 11.39 -7.44 -6.85
CA MET A 358 11.09 -8.86 -7.10
C MET A 358 9.65 -9.06 -7.56
N ALA A 359 9.45 -9.90 -8.57
CA ALA A 359 8.14 -10.19 -9.16
C ALA A 359 7.38 -11.29 -8.40
N VAL A 360 7.30 -11.18 -7.07
CA VAL A 360 6.55 -12.10 -6.21
C VAL A 360 5.05 -11.75 -6.18
N ALA A 361 4.18 -12.76 -6.14
CA ALA A 361 2.73 -12.54 -6.17
C ALA A 361 2.14 -12.17 -4.80
N ASN A 362 2.84 -12.51 -3.70
CA ASN A 362 2.30 -12.40 -2.36
C ASN A 362 2.80 -11.13 -1.64
N VAL A 363 1.98 -10.66 -0.70
CA VAL A 363 2.20 -9.40 0.04
C VAL A 363 2.59 -9.62 1.51
N PHE A 364 2.80 -10.86 1.95
CA PHE A 364 3.32 -11.18 3.28
C PHE A 364 4.86 -11.12 3.31
N ASP A 365 5.46 -11.11 4.50
CA ASP A 365 6.92 -11.09 4.64
C ASP A 365 7.54 -12.49 4.55
N GLY A 366 8.71 -12.58 3.92
CA GLY A 366 9.54 -13.78 3.88
C GLY A 366 8.97 -14.87 2.97
N LYS A 367 9.03 -16.11 3.43
CA LYS A 367 8.47 -17.28 2.75
C LYS A 367 7.48 -17.97 3.68
N MET A 368 6.39 -18.48 3.12
CA MET A 368 5.41 -19.25 3.86
C MET A 368 5.50 -20.71 3.47
N ASP A 369 5.71 -21.57 4.47
CA ASP A 369 5.72 -23.03 4.32
C ASP A 369 4.27 -23.53 4.28
N LEU A 370 3.90 -24.20 3.20
CA LEU A 370 2.58 -24.83 3.03
C LEU A 370 2.60 -26.32 3.45
N GLY A 371 3.73 -26.82 3.96
CA GLY A 371 4.00 -28.21 4.24
C GLY A 371 4.61 -28.94 3.04
N GLY A 372 5.13 -30.15 3.26
CA GLY A 372 5.60 -31.03 2.18
C GLY A 372 6.75 -30.46 1.33
N GLY A 373 7.55 -29.54 1.89
CA GLY A 373 8.66 -28.88 1.17
C GLY A 373 8.21 -27.77 0.21
N MET A 374 6.93 -27.38 0.22
CA MET A 374 6.40 -26.33 -0.64
C MET A 374 6.42 -24.97 0.05
N PHE A 375 7.01 -23.99 -0.62
CA PHE A 375 7.08 -22.61 -0.13
C PHE A 375 6.50 -21.66 -1.16
N VAL A 376 5.68 -20.73 -0.71
CA VAL A 376 5.27 -19.56 -1.48
C VAL A 376 6.07 -18.34 -1.05
N LYS A 377 6.44 -17.49 -2.01
CA LYS A 377 7.38 -16.38 -1.80
C LYS A 377 6.62 -15.08 -1.52
N GLY A 378 7.01 -14.38 -0.47
CA GLY A 378 6.57 -13.04 -0.15
C GLY A 378 7.70 -12.02 -0.32
N ILE A 379 7.51 -10.85 0.30
CA ILE A 379 8.45 -9.74 0.28
C ILE A 379 9.62 -10.05 1.22
N LEU A 380 10.86 -9.94 0.72
CA LEU A 380 12.04 -10.34 1.50
C LEU A 380 12.69 -9.18 2.26
N THR A 381 12.45 -7.94 1.85
CA THR A 381 13.12 -6.76 2.40
C THR A 381 12.14 -5.61 2.59
N PRO A 382 12.36 -4.74 3.60
CA PRO A 382 11.63 -3.48 3.74
C PRO A 382 11.69 -2.64 2.46
N VAL A 383 10.61 -1.91 2.17
CA VAL A 383 10.47 -1.09 0.96
C VAL A 383 10.54 0.41 1.27
N GLU A 384 10.91 1.21 0.27
CA GLU A 384 10.97 2.67 0.38
C GLU A 384 9.56 3.29 0.48
N VAL A 385 8.61 2.77 -0.31
CA VAL A 385 7.18 3.12 -0.27
C VAL A 385 6.35 1.84 -0.16
N GLY A 386 5.28 1.87 0.62
CA GLY A 386 4.56 0.69 1.07
C GLY A 386 3.39 0.29 0.18
N PHE A 387 2.64 -0.69 0.65
CA PHE A 387 1.42 -1.19 0.01
C PHE A 387 0.38 -1.57 1.06
N LEU A 388 -0.87 -1.21 0.81
CA LEU A 388 -2.05 -1.67 1.57
C LEU A 388 -3.12 -2.11 0.58
N THR A 389 -4.01 -3.02 0.99
CA THR A 389 -5.09 -3.46 0.10
C THR A 389 -6.38 -3.70 0.86
N LEU A 390 -7.49 -3.42 0.17
CA LEU A 390 -8.85 -3.75 0.65
C LEU A 390 -9.01 -5.26 0.84
N LEU A 391 -8.28 -6.07 0.08
CA LEU A 391 -8.33 -7.53 0.18
C LEU A 391 -7.88 -8.04 1.56
N GLU A 392 -7.04 -7.28 2.27
CA GLU A 392 -6.65 -7.64 3.65
C GLU A 392 -7.78 -7.41 4.64
N SER A 393 -8.50 -6.29 4.56
CA SER A 393 -9.66 -6.05 5.44
C SER A 393 -10.80 -7.04 5.19
N LEU A 394 -10.85 -7.59 3.97
CA LEU A 394 -11.77 -8.65 3.59
C LEU A 394 -11.25 -10.06 3.94
N ASN A 395 -10.10 -10.17 4.61
CA ASN A 395 -9.44 -11.42 5.01
C ASN A 395 -9.02 -12.37 3.87
N TYR A 396 -8.86 -11.87 2.65
CA TYR A 396 -8.35 -12.67 1.51
C TYR A 396 -6.83 -12.82 1.52
N CYS A 397 -6.12 -11.86 2.11
CA CYS A 397 -4.67 -11.92 2.25
C CYS A 397 -4.23 -11.23 3.55
N LYS A 398 -2.95 -11.40 3.91
CA LYS A 398 -2.33 -10.69 5.02
C LYS A 398 -1.12 -9.92 4.49
N VAL A 399 -1.15 -8.61 4.62
CA VAL A 399 -0.02 -7.76 4.21
C VAL A 399 1.04 -7.79 5.31
N GLY A 400 2.28 -8.03 4.91
CA GLY A 400 3.44 -8.09 5.77
C GLY A 400 3.90 -6.72 6.25
N GLN A 401 4.73 -6.70 7.29
CA GLN A 401 5.26 -5.48 7.87
C GLN A 401 6.21 -4.73 6.93
N PHE A 402 6.90 -5.42 6.03
CA PHE A 402 7.77 -4.75 5.07
C PHE A 402 6.99 -3.80 4.17
N LEU A 403 5.74 -4.14 3.79
CA LEU A 403 4.87 -3.28 3.00
C LEU A 403 4.02 -2.31 3.84
N LYS A 404 3.62 -2.70 5.07
CA LYS A 404 2.82 -1.85 5.96
C LYS A 404 3.61 -0.71 6.59
N SER A 405 4.90 -0.93 6.86
CA SER A 405 5.78 0.02 7.54
C SER A 405 6.96 0.41 6.64
N PRO A 406 6.67 1.08 5.49
CA PRO A 406 7.71 1.55 4.58
C PRO A 406 8.59 2.62 5.21
N LYS A 407 9.75 2.88 4.60
CA LYS A 407 10.65 3.94 5.06
C LYS A 407 10.02 5.34 4.97
N TRP A 408 9.27 5.62 3.91
CA TRP A 408 8.52 6.87 3.73
C TRP A 408 7.03 6.60 3.91
N PRO A 409 6.26 7.49 4.57
CA PRO A 409 4.84 7.27 4.87
C PRO A 409 3.99 7.46 3.61
N ILE A 410 4.19 6.61 2.62
CA ILE A 410 3.55 6.60 1.31
C ILE A 410 3.20 5.15 1.00
N TRP A 411 1.96 4.88 0.63
CA TRP A 411 1.45 3.55 0.34
C TRP A 411 0.69 3.55 -0.97
N VAL A 412 1.00 2.59 -1.84
CA VAL A 412 0.11 2.20 -2.93
C VAL A 412 -1.08 1.45 -2.33
N ILE A 413 -2.30 1.86 -2.67
CA ILE A 413 -3.54 1.24 -2.20
C ILE A 413 -4.13 0.42 -3.34
N GLY A 414 -4.19 -0.90 -3.17
CA GLY A 414 -4.85 -1.82 -4.09
C GLY A 414 -6.29 -2.10 -3.68
N SER A 415 -7.25 -1.79 -4.55
CA SER A 415 -8.60 -2.34 -4.48
C SER A 415 -8.72 -3.57 -5.38
N GLU A 416 -9.95 -4.01 -5.65
CA GLU A 416 -10.20 -5.12 -6.57
C GLU A 416 -9.81 -4.80 -8.02
N SER A 417 -9.94 -3.54 -8.43
CA SER A 417 -9.85 -3.16 -9.84
C SER A 417 -8.95 -1.97 -10.12
N HIS A 418 -8.48 -1.29 -9.06
CA HIS A 418 -7.79 -0.02 -9.19
C HIS A 418 -6.69 0.16 -8.16
N TYR A 419 -5.63 0.88 -8.55
CA TYR A 419 -4.54 1.27 -7.66
C TYR A 419 -4.48 2.78 -7.51
N THR A 420 -4.42 3.22 -6.25
CA THR A 420 -4.34 4.64 -5.86
C THR A 420 -3.17 4.85 -4.89
N VAL A 421 -2.94 6.08 -4.43
CA VAL A 421 -1.84 6.38 -3.50
C VAL A 421 -2.36 7.11 -2.25
N LEU A 422 -1.90 6.66 -1.09
CA LEU A 422 -2.14 7.26 0.22
C LEU A 422 -0.80 7.71 0.80
N PHE A 423 -0.73 8.88 1.41
CA PHE A 423 0.52 9.36 2.01
C PHE A 423 0.30 10.30 3.18
N ALA A 424 1.34 10.48 4.00
CA ALA A 424 1.41 11.51 5.03
C ALA A 424 2.58 12.46 4.74
N LEU A 425 2.50 13.68 5.27
CA LEU A 425 3.54 14.70 5.12
C LEU A 425 4.61 14.62 6.22
N ASP A 426 4.26 13.96 7.33
CA ASP A 426 5.11 13.76 8.50
C ASP A 426 5.47 12.27 8.63
N PRO A 427 6.76 11.89 8.57
CA PRO A 427 7.20 10.51 8.76
C PRO A 427 6.81 9.90 10.11
N ARG A 428 6.62 10.73 11.15
CA ARG A 428 6.30 10.29 12.52
C ARG A 428 4.96 9.58 12.66
N VAL A 429 4.08 9.64 11.64
CA VAL A 429 2.82 8.87 11.65
C VAL A 429 3.02 7.35 11.70
N GLN A 430 4.24 6.90 11.36
CA GLN A 430 4.62 5.49 11.40
C GLN A 430 5.24 5.07 12.74
N ASP A 431 5.55 6.02 13.62
CA ASP A 431 6.14 5.74 14.92
C ASP A 431 5.16 4.88 15.74
N GLU A 432 5.69 3.86 16.40
CA GLU A 432 4.87 3.04 17.29
C GLU A 432 4.42 3.88 18.48
N ASN A 433 3.18 3.65 18.92
CA ASN A 433 2.64 4.33 20.08
C ASN A 433 3.44 3.88 21.33
N GLU A 434 4.32 4.74 21.83
CA GLU A 434 5.14 4.47 23.03
C GLU A 434 4.28 4.00 24.20
N PHE A 435 3.07 4.53 24.31
CA PHE A 435 2.10 4.16 25.33
C PHE A 435 1.60 2.71 25.17
N GLU A 436 1.40 2.20 23.93
CA GLU A 436 1.05 0.79 23.68
C GLU A 436 2.22 -0.15 24.01
N GLY A 437 3.45 0.23 23.64
CA GLY A 437 4.64 -0.55 23.97
C GLY A 437 4.87 -0.62 25.48
N ARG A 438 4.66 0.51 26.17
CA ARG A 438 4.76 0.60 27.62
C ARG A 438 3.64 -0.17 28.33
N GLU A 439 2.40 -0.06 27.87
CA GLU A 439 1.29 -0.89 28.36
C GLU A 439 1.63 -2.37 28.26
N THR A 440 2.04 -2.84 27.07
CA THR A 440 2.32 -4.26 26.83
C THR A 440 3.41 -4.78 27.77
N THR A 441 4.42 -3.95 28.04
CA THR A 441 5.51 -4.28 28.99
C THR A 441 4.97 -4.41 30.41
N ILE A 442 4.20 -3.43 30.88
CA ILE A 442 3.61 -3.41 32.23
C ILE A 442 2.61 -4.55 32.40
N ARG A 443 1.74 -4.77 31.40
CA ARG A 443 0.76 -5.85 31.35
C ARG A 443 1.45 -7.21 31.43
N ARG A 444 2.51 -7.44 30.64
CA ARG A 444 3.30 -8.68 30.71
C ARG A 444 3.90 -8.91 32.10
N ALA A 445 4.44 -7.86 32.73
CA ALA A 445 4.97 -7.97 34.08
C ALA A 445 3.87 -8.30 35.11
N PHE A 446 2.69 -7.70 34.96
CA PHE A 446 1.52 -7.98 35.80
C PHE A 446 1.02 -9.42 35.62
N ASP A 447 0.81 -9.86 34.38
CA ASP A 447 0.32 -11.20 34.05
C ASP A 447 1.31 -12.29 34.47
N ALA A 448 2.62 -12.01 34.47
CA ALA A 448 3.63 -12.94 34.99
C ALA A 448 3.51 -13.22 36.50
N GLN A 449 2.86 -12.32 37.24
CA GLN A 449 2.55 -12.48 38.66
C GLN A 449 1.10 -12.92 38.91
N ASP A 450 0.28 -13.04 37.86
CA ASP A 450 -1.10 -13.48 37.94
C ASP A 450 -1.18 -15.02 37.99
N GLN A 451 -1.37 -15.54 39.21
CA GLN A 451 -1.54 -16.98 39.46
C GLN A 451 -2.97 -17.46 39.17
N SER A 452 -3.91 -16.57 38.84
CA SER A 452 -5.33 -16.90 38.60
C SER A 452 -5.62 -17.34 37.17
N GLY A 453 -4.62 -17.32 36.28
CA GLY A 453 -4.78 -17.72 34.89
C GLY A 453 -5.46 -16.66 34.01
N GLY A 454 -5.29 -15.37 34.33
CA GLY A 454 -5.84 -14.23 33.58
C GLY A 454 -7.02 -13.52 34.24
N GLY A 455 -7.23 -13.71 35.54
CA GLY A 455 -8.30 -13.05 36.32
C GLY A 455 -8.06 -11.56 36.57
N GLY A 456 -6.87 -11.03 36.24
CA GLY A 456 -6.62 -9.58 36.25
C GLY A 456 -6.34 -9.00 37.65
N PHE A 457 -5.92 -9.84 38.60
CA PHE A 457 -5.47 -9.42 39.92
C PHE A 457 -4.23 -10.18 40.40
N ILE A 458 -3.42 -9.56 41.25
CA ILE A 458 -2.17 -10.13 41.79
C ILE A 458 -2.05 -9.89 43.31
N SER A 459 -1.20 -10.66 43.98
CA SER A 459 -0.90 -10.45 45.40
C SER A 459 -0.05 -9.19 45.63
N VAL A 460 -0.07 -8.66 46.86
CA VAL A 460 0.78 -7.53 47.26
C VAL A 460 2.27 -7.85 47.08
N GLU A 461 2.67 -9.09 47.31
CA GLU A 461 4.06 -9.54 47.10
C GLU A 461 4.44 -9.53 45.61
N GLY A 462 3.55 -10.03 44.75
CA GLY A 462 3.73 -10.00 43.29
C GLY A 462 3.79 -8.57 42.76
N PHE A 463 3.00 -7.65 43.31
CA PHE A 463 2.97 -6.25 42.89
C PHE A 463 4.32 -5.54 43.01
N HIS A 464 5.08 -5.79 44.08
CA HIS A 464 6.42 -5.23 44.23
C HIS A 464 7.39 -5.73 43.16
N GLN A 465 7.19 -6.95 42.67
CA GLN A 465 7.96 -7.50 41.55
C GLN A 465 7.54 -6.83 40.23
N VAL A 466 6.24 -6.61 40.00
CA VAL A 466 5.73 -5.87 38.83
C VAL A 466 6.33 -4.47 38.76
N LEU A 467 6.39 -3.72 39.86
CA LEU A 467 6.97 -2.36 39.87
C LEU A 467 8.45 -2.36 39.48
N LYS A 468 9.21 -3.38 39.90
CA LYS A 468 10.62 -3.53 39.53
C LYS A 468 10.78 -3.91 38.05
N ASP A 469 10.05 -4.93 37.60
CA ASP A 469 10.14 -5.46 36.24
C ASP A 469 9.65 -4.44 35.20
N ALA A 470 8.63 -3.66 35.56
CA ALA A 470 8.12 -2.58 34.74
C ALA A 470 8.93 -1.28 34.87
N ASN A 471 9.89 -1.19 35.79
CA ASN A 471 10.61 0.05 36.13
C ASN A 471 9.65 1.22 36.41
N VAL A 472 8.77 1.04 37.40
CA VAL A 472 7.77 2.02 37.84
C VAL A 472 8.06 2.40 39.29
N ASN A 473 8.28 3.69 39.54
CA ASN A 473 8.56 4.25 40.86
C ASN A 473 7.30 4.95 41.41
N LEU A 474 6.46 4.20 42.12
CA LEU A 474 5.26 4.76 42.75
C LEU A 474 5.58 5.47 44.08
N PRO A 475 4.97 6.64 44.35
CA PRO A 475 4.96 7.24 45.69
C PRO A 475 4.36 6.29 46.73
N VAL A 476 4.91 6.31 47.95
CA VAL A 476 4.53 5.40 49.06
C VAL A 476 3.03 5.45 49.36
N ASP A 477 2.40 6.63 49.28
CA ASP A 477 0.96 6.80 49.51
C ASP A 477 0.11 6.05 48.48
N LYS A 478 0.52 6.05 47.20
CA LYS A 478 -0.17 5.34 46.12
C LYS A 478 0.01 3.82 46.23
N VAL A 479 1.19 3.37 46.68
CA VAL A 479 1.45 1.94 46.96
C VAL A 479 0.55 1.46 48.11
N ASN A 480 0.51 2.20 49.21
CA ASN A 480 -0.32 1.87 50.37
C ASN A 480 -1.82 1.84 50.01
N HIS A 481 -2.28 2.77 49.17
CA HIS A 481 -3.65 2.79 48.67
C HIS A 481 -3.98 1.52 47.88
N LEU A 482 -3.16 1.17 46.89
CA LEU A 482 -3.37 -0.02 46.07
C LEU A 482 -3.29 -1.31 46.90
N CYS A 483 -2.40 -1.38 47.90
CA CYS A 483 -2.24 -2.57 48.74
C CYS A 483 -3.31 -2.73 49.84
N SER A 484 -4.16 -1.72 50.07
CA SER A 484 -5.11 -1.69 51.19
C SER A 484 -6.19 -2.77 51.13
N SER A 485 -6.55 -3.22 49.92
CA SER A 485 -7.50 -4.30 49.62
C SER A 485 -6.91 -5.71 49.81
N GLY A 486 -5.59 -5.84 49.97
CA GLY A 486 -4.89 -7.13 50.08
C GLY A 486 -4.60 -7.82 48.74
N PHE A 487 -5.08 -7.28 47.63
CA PHE A 487 -4.79 -7.74 46.26
C PHE A 487 -4.88 -6.55 45.30
N ILE A 488 -4.11 -6.58 44.23
CA ILE A 488 -4.04 -5.47 43.26
C ILE A 488 -4.83 -5.84 42.02
N VAL A 489 -5.80 -5.00 41.65
CA VAL A 489 -6.56 -5.15 40.41
C VAL A 489 -5.88 -4.36 39.29
N TRP A 490 -5.77 -4.95 38.09
CA TRP A 490 -5.15 -4.30 36.94
C TRP A 490 -5.73 -2.92 36.64
N SER A 491 -7.07 -2.79 36.64
CA SER A 491 -7.75 -1.53 36.31
C SER A 491 -7.35 -0.39 37.25
N GLU A 492 -7.29 -0.66 38.56
CA GLU A 492 -6.90 0.33 39.58
C GLU A 492 -5.42 0.70 39.46
N PHE A 493 -4.55 -0.29 39.27
CA PHE A 493 -3.13 -0.03 39.04
C PHE A 493 -2.90 0.78 37.75
N TRP A 494 -3.63 0.46 36.69
CA TRP A 494 -3.56 1.17 35.42
C TRP A 494 -4.01 2.63 35.55
N GLN A 495 -5.09 2.91 36.27
CA GLN A 495 -5.51 4.30 36.58
C GLN A 495 -4.41 5.07 37.30
N VAL A 496 -3.77 4.44 38.28
CA VAL A 496 -2.65 5.05 39.01
C VAL A 496 -1.46 5.36 38.09
N LEU A 497 -1.18 4.52 37.09
CA LEU A 497 -0.14 4.72 36.08
C LEU A 497 -0.47 5.86 35.12
N LEU A 498 -1.73 5.98 34.69
CA LEU A 498 -2.19 7.10 33.84
C LEU A 498 -2.01 8.46 34.54
N ASP A 499 -2.04 8.49 35.88
CA ASP A 499 -1.80 9.70 36.67
C ASP A 499 -0.33 9.88 37.14
N LEU A 500 0.56 8.95 36.80
CA LEU A 500 1.96 8.96 37.22
C LEU A 500 2.86 9.59 36.15
N ASP A 501 3.78 10.46 36.56
CA ASP A 501 4.72 11.13 35.65
C ASP A 501 5.61 10.14 34.89
N LYS A 502 5.94 10.45 33.63
CA LYS A 502 6.82 9.64 32.77
C LYS A 502 8.20 9.40 33.39
N SER A 503 8.74 10.38 34.11
CA SER A 503 10.03 10.26 34.83
C SER A 503 10.04 9.19 35.92
N LEU A 504 8.84 8.86 36.44
CA LEU A 504 8.63 7.83 37.45
C LEU A 504 8.16 6.50 36.81
N GLY A 505 8.22 6.38 35.49
CA GLY A 505 7.77 5.21 34.75
C GLY A 505 6.26 5.15 34.52
N GLY A 506 5.53 6.23 34.78
CA GLY A 506 4.10 6.35 34.52
C GLY A 506 3.74 6.80 33.11
N LEU A 507 2.45 7.02 32.87
CA LEU A 507 1.83 7.30 31.56
C LEU A 507 1.06 8.61 31.54
N LYS A 508 1.33 9.52 32.48
CA LYS A 508 0.69 10.83 32.52
C LYS A 508 1.01 11.62 31.26
N ASP A 509 -0.04 11.87 30.50
CA ASP A 509 0.04 12.67 29.29
C ASP A 509 -0.38 14.11 29.59
N SER A 510 0.59 15.02 29.57
CA SER A 510 0.34 16.46 29.72
C SER A 510 -0.38 17.08 28.52
N THR A 511 -0.49 16.37 27.39
CA THR A 511 -1.19 16.85 26.18
C THR A 511 -2.69 16.53 26.17
N GLY A 512 -3.16 15.67 27.09
CA GLY A 512 -4.58 15.28 27.20
C GLY A 512 -5.08 14.33 26.11
N LEU A 513 -4.18 13.81 25.25
CA LEU A 513 -4.53 12.88 24.19
C LEU A 513 -4.52 11.42 24.67
N MET A 514 -3.90 11.12 25.83
CA MET A 514 -3.86 9.80 26.46
C MET A 514 -3.37 8.70 25.49
N GLY A 515 -2.36 9.00 24.67
CA GLY A 515 -1.85 8.07 23.65
C GLY A 515 -2.72 7.94 22.40
N LYS A 516 -3.77 8.76 22.25
CA LYS A 516 -4.52 8.92 20.99
C LYS A 516 -3.64 9.60 19.96
N MET A 517 -3.40 8.93 18.83
CA MET A 517 -2.69 9.52 17.70
C MET A 517 -3.67 10.26 16.80
N VAL A 518 -3.36 11.51 16.47
CA VAL A 518 -4.13 12.30 15.50
C VAL A 518 -3.19 12.84 14.46
N PHE A 519 -3.45 12.54 13.19
CA PHE A 519 -2.64 12.95 12.06
C PHE A 519 -3.48 13.04 10.79
N ASP A 520 -2.94 13.74 9.78
CA ASP A 520 -3.61 13.90 8.49
C ASP A 520 -2.95 12.97 7.45
N LEU A 521 -3.77 12.22 6.72
CA LEU A 521 -3.40 11.47 5.53
C LEU A 521 -3.98 12.14 4.28
N TYR A 522 -3.36 11.90 3.13
CA TYR A 522 -3.75 12.44 1.85
C TYR A 522 -3.90 11.28 0.86
N HIS A 523 -5.05 11.22 0.18
CA HIS A 523 -5.37 10.19 -0.79
C HIS A 523 -5.47 10.79 -2.19
N PHE A 524 -4.68 10.28 -3.13
CA PHE A 524 -4.72 10.65 -4.53
C PHE A 524 -5.21 9.47 -5.37
N ASN A 525 -6.33 9.65 -6.07
CA ASN A 525 -6.98 8.55 -6.80
C ASN A 525 -6.51 8.38 -8.26
N GLY A 526 -5.90 9.41 -8.87
CA GLY A 526 -5.36 9.36 -10.23
C GLY A 526 -6.38 9.25 -11.37
N ILE A 527 -7.67 9.03 -11.09
CA ILE A 527 -8.68 8.67 -12.11
C ILE A 527 -9.02 9.86 -13.00
N ALA A 528 -8.79 9.73 -14.30
CA ALA A 528 -9.24 10.67 -15.33
C ALA A 528 -10.01 9.95 -16.46
N LYS A 529 -11.21 9.45 -16.14
CA LYS A 529 -12.07 8.72 -17.07
C LYS A 529 -13.23 9.59 -17.56
N SER A 530 -13.54 9.53 -18.85
CA SER A 530 -14.81 10.01 -19.38
C SER A 530 -15.91 9.00 -19.01
N VAL A 531 -16.88 9.38 -18.19
CA VAL A 531 -18.05 8.53 -17.94
C VAL A 531 -18.95 8.62 -19.17
N LEU A 532 -19.14 7.50 -19.88
CA LEU A 532 -20.13 7.38 -20.96
C LEU A 532 -21.54 7.35 -20.34
N GLY A 533 -22.00 8.50 -19.86
CA GLY A 533 -23.41 8.74 -19.56
C GLY A 533 -24.09 9.27 -20.81
N GLY A 534 -25.15 8.59 -21.27
CA GLY A 534 -25.93 9.02 -22.44
C GLY A 534 -26.50 10.43 -22.26
N GLY A 535 -25.91 11.41 -22.96
CA GLY A 535 -26.30 12.82 -22.98
C GLY A 535 -25.14 13.71 -23.42
N GLU A 536 -25.41 14.78 -24.16
CA GLU A 536 -24.47 15.58 -24.98
C GLU A 536 -23.30 16.31 -24.26
N THR A 537 -22.97 15.96 -23.01
CA THR A 537 -21.70 16.33 -22.37
C THR A 537 -21.25 15.18 -21.50
N THR A 538 -20.25 14.40 -21.91
CA THR A 538 -19.70 13.31 -21.09
C THR A 538 -18.96 13.91 -19.88
N PRO A 539 -19.40 13.68 -18.63
CA PRO A 539 -18.67 14.18 -17.47
C PRO A 539 -17.34 13.43 -17.37
N VAL A 540 -16.23 14.15 -17.56
CA VAL A 540 -14.89 13.64 -17.31
C VAL A 540 -14.67 13.65 -15.80
N GLN A 541 -14.61 12.47 -15.18
CA GLN A 541 -14.13 12.34 -13.81
C GLN A 541 -12.69 12.82 -13.79
N ARG A 542 -12.37 13.78 -12.93
CA ARG A 542 -11.01 14.32 -12.76
C ARG A 542 -10.31 13.64 -11.60
N PRO A 543 -8.96 13.60 -11.59
CA PRO A 543 -8.21 13.15 -10.44
C PRO A 543 -8.57 14.00 -9.22
N ARG A 544 -8.56 13.39 -8.04
CA ARG A 544 -8.87 14.04 -6.77
C ARG A 544 -7.80 13.77 -5.75
N LEU A 545 -7.55 14.78 -4.92
CA LEU A 545 -6.72 14.71 -3.73
C LEU A 545 -7.61 14.97 -2.51
N THR A 546 -7.84 13.94 -1.70
CA THR A 546 -8.68 14.02 -0.50
C THR A 546 -7.81 14.02 0.74
N LYS A 547 -8.01 15.01 1.63
CA LYS A 547 -7.39 15.04 2.96
C LYS A 547 -8.27 14.27 3.95
N LEU A 548 -7.69 13.30 4.65
CA LEU A 548 -8.32 12.54 5.71
C LEU A 548 -7.69 12.91 7.05
N ARG A 549 -8.49 13.36 8.01
CA ARG A 549 -8.09 13.45 9.41
C ARG A 549 -8.28 12.09 10.07
N VAL A 550 -7.18 11.50 10.51
CA VAL A 550 -7.15 10.17 11.14
C VAL A 550 -6.96 10.31 12.64
N SER A 551 -7.78 9.61 13.39
CA SER A 551 -7.72 9.49 14.84
C SER A 551 -7.61 8.01 15.19
N VAL A 552 -6.50 7.62 15.80
CA VAL A 552 -6.26 6.25 16.27
C VAL A 552 -6.36 6.26 17.80
N PRO A 553 -7.47 5.76 18.37
CA PRO A 553 -7.55 5.58 19.80
C PRO A 553 -6.56 4.50 20.25
N PRO A 554 -5.98 4.64 21.44
CA PRO A 554 -5.09 3.63 21.98
C PRO A 554 -5.83 2.32 22.23
N ARG A 555 -5.15 1.17 22.10
CA ARG A 555 -5.77 -0.16 22.27
C ARG A 555 -6.56 -0.33 23.57
N TRP A 556 -6.15 0.32 24.66
CA TRP A 556 -6.72 0.16 26.01
C TRP A 556 -7.89 1.10 26.37
N THR A 557 -8.46 1.86 25.43
CA THR A 557 -9.58 2.75 25.74
C THR A 557 -10.72 2.00 26.48
N PRO A 558 -11.29 2.57 27.55
CA PRO A 558 -12.26 1.89 28.45
C PRO A 558 -13.56 1.37 27.80
N GLU A 559 -13.86 1.75 26.56
CA GLU A 559 -15.13 1.45 25.89
C GLU A 559 -15.37 -0.07 25.72
N GLU A 560 -14.33 -0.89 25.58
CA GLU A 560 -14.48 -2.36 25.59
C GLU A 560 -14.57 -2.95 27.02
N PHE A 561 -14.00 -2.28 28.02
CA PHE A 561 -14.05 -2.74 29.41
C PHE A 561 -15.41 -2.45 30.07
N MET A 562 -16.11 -1.40 29.63
CA MET A 562 -17.43 -1.03 30.16
C MET A 562 -18.61 -1.71 29.44
N ALA A 563 -18.43 -2.19 28.21
CA ALA A 563 -19.51 -2.84 27.45
C ALA A 563 -19.98 -4.17 28.06
N ASN A 564 -19.14 -4.81 28.88
CA ASN A 564 -19.48 -6.09 29.53
C ASN A 564 -20.06 -5.94 30.95
N VAL A 565 -20.34 -4.72 31.42
CA VAL A 565 -21.03 -4.50 32.70
C VAL A 565 -22.36 -3.81 32.45
N SER A 566 -23.30 -4.57 31.87
CA SER A 566 -24.71 -4.19 31.95
C SER A 566 -25.16 -4.31 33.41
N LEU A 567 -25.18 -3.21 34.14
CA LEU A 567 -25.85 -3.14 35.43
C LEU A 567 -27.37 -3.23 35.19
N PRO A 568 -28.08 -4.20 35.79
CA PRO A 568 -29.52 -4.29 35.66
C PRO A 568 -30.18 -3.25 36.57
N GLY A 569 -30.88 -2.29 35.98
CA GLY A 569 -31.94 -1.56 36.66
C GLY A 569 -31.74 -0.06 36.78
N SER A 570 -32.40 0.69 35.89
CA SER A 570 -33.09 1.91 36.28
C SER A 570 -34.29 2.13 35.37
N SER A 571 -35.37 1.42 35.69
CA SER A 571 -36.72 1.74 35.23
C SER A 571 -37.14 3.12 35.72
N SER A 572 -37.56 3.96 34.78
CA SER A 572 -38.62 4.98 34.87
C SER A 572 -39.06 5.45 36.26
N CYS A 573 -38.81 6.71 36.59
CA CYS A 573 -39.65 7.49 37.52
C CYS A 573 -39.67 8.96 37.07
N SER A 574 -40.85 9.42 36.68
CA SER A 574 -41.20 10.83 36.46
C SER A 574 -41.32 11.56 37.81
N GLY A 575 -40.92 12.84 37.86
CA GLY A 575 -41.22 13.72 38.99
C GLY A 575 -40.56 15.08 38.86
N GLY A 576 -41.37 16.14 38.70
CA GLY A 576 -40.91 17.52 38.57
C GLY A 576 -40.56 18.21 39.89
N GLY A 577 -39.85 19.33 39.79
CA GLY A 577 -39.59 20.27 40.90
C GLY A 577 -38.58 21.35 40.50
N ASP A 578 -39.06 22.59 40.40
CA ASP A 578 -38.27 23.82 40.21
C ASP A 578 -37.34 24.13 41.40
N GLY A 579 -36.20 24.79 41.15
CA GLY A 579 -35.47 25.54 42.19
C GLY A 579 -33.96 25.73 42.04
N SER A 580 -33.56 26.81 41.34
CA SER A 580 -32.37 27.66 41.55
C SER A 580 -30.97 27.09 41.89
N GLY A 581 -30.03 27.29 40.96
CA GLY A 581 -28.81 28.09 41.20
C GLY A 581 -27.56 27.41 41.78
N SER A 582 -26.64 27.00 40.91
CA SER A 582 -25.20 27.27 41.07
C SER A 582 -24.48 27.08 39.74
N LYS A 583 -23.56 28.00 39.44
CA LYS A 583 -22.70 28.01 38.24
C LYS A 583 -21.63 26.95 38.41
N ASP A 584 -21.66 25.91 37.59
CA ASP A 584 -20.48 25.13 37.25
C ASP A 584 -20.28 25.22 35.74
N GLU A 585 -19.08 25.64 35.34
CA GLU A 585 -18.61 25.62 33.95
C GLU A 585 -18.65 24.18 33.44
N VAL A 586 -19.68 23.87 32.65
CA VAL A 586 -19.75 22.63 31.90
C VAL A 586 -18.66 22.70 30.84
N VAL A 587 -17.57 21.98 31.07
CA VAL A 587 -16.63 21.59 30.01
C VAL A 587 -17.47 20.91 28.94
N GLU A 588 -17.63 21.55 27.78
CA GLU A 588 -18.26 20.97 26.60
C GLU A 588 -17.48 19.70 26.22
N VAL A 589 -17.98 18.55 26.69
CA VAL A 589 -17.58 17.25 26.15
C VAL A 589 -17.99 17.28 24.68
N SER A 590 -16.98 17.38 23.82
CA SER A 590 -17.13 17.48 22.38
C SER A 590 -18.02 16.33 21.90
N LYS A 591 -19.11 16.65 21.20
CA LYS A 591 -19.96 15.64 20.54
C LYS A 591 -19.05 14.65 19.79
N PRO A 592 -19.25 13.33 19.90
CA PRO A 592 -18.45 12.37 19.13
C PRO A 592 -18.56 12.73 17.65
N GLN A 593 -17.41 13.03 17.02
CA GLN A 593 -17.34 13.34 15.60
C GLN A 593 -18.01 12.19 14.82
N GLN A 594 -18.94 12.55 13.94
CA GLN A 594 -19.70 11.59 13.15
C GLN A 594 -18.74 10.74 12.31
N VAL A 595 -18.64 9.44 12.62
CA VAL A 595 -17.71 8.51 11.96
C VAL A 595 -18.12 8.35 10.50
N GLN A 596 -17.28 8.81 9.58
CA GLN A 596 -17.48 8.58 8.15
C GLN A 596 -16.85 7.25 7.73
N HIS A 597 -17.47 6.54 6.77
CA HIS A 597 -16.97 5.26 6.26
C HIS A 597 -16.80 5.29 4.74
N ALA A 598 -15.68 4.75 4.27
CA ALA A 598 -15.36 4.51 2.87
C ALA A 598 -14.41 3.31 2.80
N PRO A 599 -14.34 2.55 1.68
CA PRO A 599 -13.45 1.38 1.56
C PRO A 599 -11.97 1.68 1.85
N LEU A 600 -11.52 2.91 1.58
CA LEU A 600 -10.15 3.34 1.94
C LEU A 600 -9.91 3.29 3.46
N VAL A 601 -10.92 3.59 4.28
CA VAL A 601 -10.82 3.56 5.75
C VAL A 601 -10.53 2.14 6.23
N ASP A 602 -11.07 1.12 5.57
CA ASP A 602 -10.81 -0.27 5.90
C ASP A 602 -9.36 -0.66 5.60
N CYS A 603 -8.77 -0.12 4.53
CA CYS A 603 -7.34 -0.24 4.25
C CYS A 603 -6.48 0.45 5.33
N VAL A 604 -6.86 1.67 5.75
CA VAL A 604 -6.18 2.40 6.82
C VAL A 604 -6.20 1.61 8.12
N ARG A 605 -7.31 0.94 8.44
CA ARG A 605 -7.47 0.10 9.64
C ARG A 605 -6.57 -1.13 9.66
N THR A 606 -6.09 -1.61 8.51
CA THR A 606 -5.14 -2.74 8.50
C THR A 606 -3.73 -2.33 8.93
N ARG A 607 -3.39 -1.03 8.84
CA ARG A 607 -2.15 -0.45 9.39
C ARG A 607 -2.33 0.12 10.79
N TRP A 608 -3.36 0.93 10.99
CA TRP A 608 -3.70 1.54 12.28
C TRP A 608 -5.02 0.97 12.75
N ALA A 609 -4.94 -0.10 13.55
CA ALA A 609 -6.12 -0.73 14.11
C ALA A 609 -6.98 0.30 14.84
N ARG A 610 -8.31 0.21 14.70
CA ARG A 610 -9.29 1.12 15.32
C ARG A 610 -9.25 2.57 14.83
N ALA A 611 -8.53 2.86 13.75
CA ALA A 611 -8.55 4.19 13.14
C ALA A 611 -9.97 4.64 12.76
N VAL A 612 -10.26 5.90 13.09
CA VAL A 612 -11.42 6.66 12.65
C VAL A 612 -10.93 7.75 11.70
N CYS A 613 -11.52 7.80 10.50
CA CYS A 613 -11.15 8.77 9.47
C CYS A 613 -12.32 9.70 9.18
N ASN A 614 -12.02 10.99 9.08
CA ASN A 614 -12.97 12.04 8.67
C ASN A 614 -12.39 12.82 7.50
N TRP A 615 -13.22 13.25 6.57
CA TRP A 615 -12.82 14.10 5.44
C TRP A 615 -13.91 15.14 5.16
N GLU A 616 -13.57 16.13 4.35
CA GLU A 616 -14.49 17.14 3.84
C GLU A 616 -14.72 16.92 2.34
N GLY A 617 -15.96 17.11 1.88
CA GLY A 617 -16.34 16.92 0.48
C GLY A 617 -16.61 15.47 0.11
N ASP A 618 -16.30 15.12 -1.14
CA ASP A 618 -16.56 13.78 -1.69
C ASP A 618 -15.78 12.68 -0.95
N PRO A 619 -16.37 11.49 -0.78
CA PRO A 619 -15.69 10.35 -0.19
C PRO A 619 -14.46 9.93 -1.01
N PRO A 620 -13.36 9.52 -0.35
CA PRO A 620 -12.20 8.99 -1.04
C PRO A 620 -12.60 7.70 -1.79
N SER A 621 -12.33 7.67 -3.09
CA SER A 621 -12.73 6.58 -3.98
C SER A 621 -11.51 5.79 -4.43
N ILE A 622 -11.53 4.50 -4.11
CA ILE A 622 -10.54 3.51 -4.54
C ILE A 622 -11.14 2.44 -5.46
N VAL A 623 -12.42 2.59 -5.85
CA VAL A 623 -13.21 1.60 -6.62
C VAL A 623 -13.94 2.28 -7.77
#